data_AF-A0A0F9L0D3-F1
#
_entry.id   AF-A0A0F9L0D3-F1
#
_cell.length_a   1.000
_cell.length_b   1.000
_cell.length_c   1.000
_cell.angle_alpha   90.00
_cell.angle_beta   90.00
_cell.angle_gamma   90.00
#
_symmetry.space_group_name_H-M   'P 1'
#
loop_
_entity.id
_entity.type
_entity.pdbx_description
1 polymer ?
#
loop_
_entity_poly.entity_id
_entity_poly.type
_entity_poly.pdbx_seq_one_letter_code
_entity_poly.pdbx_strand_id
1 'polypeptide(L)' 'MRTPVECKNCGIKWVRIVSSGTDIEFTHDEQYNCPACGSNYYVVLIEGEK' A
#
# COMPACT_ATOMS: atom_id res chain seq x y z
N MET A 1 -0.96 -4.28 10.23
CA MET A 1 -1.22 -5.19 9.10
C MET A 1 -0.31 -4.80 7.93
N ARG A 2 0.43 -5.73 7.35
CA ARG A 2 1.25 -5.50 6.15
C ARG A 2 0.54 -6.17 4.99
N THR A 3 0.17 -5.41 3.97
CA THR A 3 -0.64 -5.87 2.85
C THR A 3 0.09 -5.59 1.55
N PRO A 4 0.47 -6.60 0.77
CA PRO A 4 1.06 -6.37 -0.54
C PRO A 4 -0.01 -5.81 -1.49
N VAL A 5 0.38 -4.81 -2.26
CA VAL A 5 -0.50 -4.09 -3.19
C VAL A 5 0.24 -3.82 -4.50
N GLU A 6 -0.50 -3.69 -5.59
CA GLU A 6 0.02 -3.29 -6.90
C GLU A 6 -0.64 -2.00 -7.39
N CYS A 7 0.16 -1.03 -7.84
CA CYS A 7 -0.36 0.24 -8.36
C CYS A 7 -0.92 -0.02 -9.74
N LYS A 8 -2.19 0.34 -9.96
CA LYS A 8 -2.81 0.17 -11.26
C LYS A 8 -2.36 1.22 -12.28
N ASN A 9 -1.70 2.30 -11.84
CA ASN A 9 -1.17 3.34 -12.72
C ASN A 9 0.24 3.02 -13.25
N CYS A 10 1.13 2.46 -12.43
CA CYS A 10 2.52 2.19 -12.83
C CYS A 10 2.93 0.72 -12.76
N GLY A 11 2.10 -0.16 -12.19
CA GLY A 11 2.37 -1.60 -12.08
C GLY A 11 3.37 -1.99 -10.99
N ILE A 12 3.88 -1.04 -10.20
CA ILE A 12 4.80 -1.38 -9.10
C ILE A 12 4.06 -2.08 -7.97
N LYS A 13 4.75 -3.05 -7.36
CA LYS A 13 4.27 -3.78 -6.18
C LYS A 13 4.97 -3.23 -4.94
N TRP A 14 4.23 -2.97 -3.87
CA TRP A 14 4.80 -2.59 -2.57
C TRP A 14 4.00 -3.18 -1.42
N VAL A 15 4.54 -3.08 -0.21
CA VAL A 15 3.86 -3.50 1.01
C VAL A 15 3.29 -2.27 1.70
N ARG A 16 1.96 -2.21 1.76
CA ARG A 16 1.24 -1.18 2.50
C ARG A 16 1.18 -1.55 3.98
N ILE A 17 1.54 -0.63 4.86
CA ILE A 17 1.41 -0.81 6.31
C ILE A 17 0.10 -0.15 6.75
N VAL A 18 -0.88 -0.97 7.11
CA VAL A 18 -2.13 -0.51 7.74
C VAL A 18 -2.00 -0.76 9.23
N SER A 19 -1.64 0.27 9.97
CA SER A 19 -1.61 0.27 11.44
C SER A 19 -2.92 0.83 11.97
N SER A 20 -3.62 0.05 12.78
CA SER A 20 -4.82 0.50 13.50
C SER A 20 -4.40 0.98 14.88
N GLY A 21 -4.03 2.25 15.02
CA GLY A 21 -3.64 2.84 16.31
C GLY A 21 -3.29 4.32 16.17
N THR A 22 -3.50 5.10 17.24
CA THR A 22 -3.19 6.54 17.32
C THR A 22 -1.69 6.85 17.40
N ASP A 23 -0.85 5.85 17.62
CA ASP A 23 0.60 5.98 17.87
C ASP A 23 1.48 5.85 16.62
N ILE A 24 0.94 6.10 15.42
CA ILE A 24 1.71 6.03 14.18
C ILE A 24 2.05 7.42 13.65
N GLU A 25 3.20 7.94 14.09
CA GLU A 25 3.99 8.99 13.42
C GLU A 25 4.59 8.46 12.11
N PHE A 26 3.74 8.00 11.20
CA PHE A 26 4.13 7.84 9.80
C PHE A 26 3.49 8.97 9.03
N THR A 27 4.29 9.66 8.21
CA THR A 27 3.80 10.65 7.26
C THR A 27 2.65 10.01 6.49
N HIS A 28 1.42 10.52 6.67
CA HIS A 28 0.17 9.92 6.18
C HIS A 28 0.23 9.56 4.68
N ASP A 29 1.07 10.24 3.92
CA ASP A 29 1.28 10.05 2.49
C ASP A 29 1.98 8.72 2.13
N GLU A 30 2.94 8.29 2.94
CA GLU A 30 3.80 7.13 2.65
C GLU A 30 3.08 5.79 2.84
N GLN A 31 1.95 5.82 3.54
CA GLN A 31 1.16 4.63 3.87
C GLN A 31 0.03 4.35 2.88
N TYR A 32 -0.35 5.28 2.01
CA TYR A 32 -1.53 5.13 1.15
C TYR A 32 -1.22 5.33 -0.33
N ASN A 33 -0.15 6.05 -0.67
CA ASN A 33 0.18 6.37 -2.04
C ASN A 33 1.29 5.46 -2.59
N CYS A 34 1.28 5.27 -3.90
CA CYS A 34 2.35 4.56 -4.59
C CYS A 34 3.67 5.33 -4.45
N PRO A 35 4.77 4.70 -3.99
CA PRO A 35 6.05 5.40 -3.81
C PRO A 35 6.70 5.85 -5.13
N ALA A 36 6.29 5.27 -6.26
CA ALA A 36 6.88 5.58 -7.57
C ALA A 36 6.15 6.72 -8.31
N CYS A 37 4.83 6.84 -8.15
CA CYS A 37 4.02 7.78 -8.93
C CYS A 37 3.04 8.62 -8.10
N GLY A 38 2.99 8.42 -6.79
CA GLY A 38 2.07 9.14 -5.88
C GLY A 38 0.60 8.75 -6.02
N SER A 39 0.25 7.77 -6.87
CA SER A 39 -1.13 7.36 -7.07
C SER A 39 -1.67 6.54 -5.90
N ASN A 40 -2.87 6.87 -5.44
CA ASN A 40 -3.63 6.10 -4.44
C ASN A 40 -4.47 4.98 -5.06
N TYR A 41 -4.38 4.76 -6.37
CA TYR A 41 -5.12 3.70 -7.08
C TYR A 41 -4.30 2.42 -7.17
N TYR A 42 -4.64 1.46 -6.32
CA TYR A 42 -3.97 0.17 -6.22
C TYR A 42 -4.96 -0.97 -5.95
N VAL A 43 -4.50 -2.18 -6.21
CA VAL A 43 -5.22 -3.42 -5.86
C VAL A 43 -4.43 -4.19 -4.82
N VAL A 44 -5.15 -4.80 -3.87
CA VAL A 44 -4.54 -5.71 -2.90
C VAL A 44 -4.17 -7.00 -3.60
N LEU A 45 -2.91 -7.40 -3.48
CA LEU A 45 -2.45 -8.70 -3.92
C LEU A 45 -2.76 -9.69 -2.80
N ILE A 46 -3.81 -10.48 -2.97
CA ILE A 46 -4.06 -11.63 -2.10
C ILE A 46 -3.19 -12.78 -2.62
N GLU A 47 -2.14 -13.13 -1.88
CA GLU A 47 -1.36 -14.34 -2.19
C GLU A 47 -2.17 -15.57 -1.75
N GLY A 48 -2.98 -16.10 -2.67
CA GLY A 48 -3.48 -17.47 -2.60
C GLY A 48 -4.98 -17.66 -2.85
N GLU A 49 -5.33 -18.14 -4.05
CA GLU A 49 -6.28 -19.24 -4.24
C GLU A 49 -5.74 -20.12 -5.38
N LYS A 50 -5.13 -21.26 -5.03
CA LYS A 50 -4.92 -22.42 -5.90
C LYS A 50 -5.54 -23.62 -5.21
#